data_AF-A0A350ICA8-F1
#
_entry.id   AF-A0A350ICA8-F1
#
_cell.length_a   1.000
_cell.length_b   1.000
_cell.length_c   1.000
_cell.angle_alpha   90.00
_cell.angle_beta   90.00
_cell.angle_gamma   90.00
#
_symmetry.space_group_name_H-M   'P 1'
#
loop_
_entity.id
_entity.type
_entity.pdbx_description
1 polymer ?
#
loop_
_entity_poly.entity_id
_entity_poly.type
_entity_poly.pdbx_seq_one_letter_code
_entity_poly.pdbx_strand_id
1 'polypeptide(L)'
;FEPRESVKGDIARSVMYFYTMYRDQANAADPDFFGLQQEILCDWHYADPVDQVEWERSHKIAQWQEGKANPFVLDCSLAARVYCNQVSAECMLVDVDDAITDLVHVYPNPVQEFLYIDGVSDSKISISSVNGKVSLYMIRNGKVDISSLVKGIYFLSLELNGNDYSLTFVKM
;
A
#
# COMPACT_ATOMS: atom_id res chain seq x y z
N PHE A 1 10.16 17.90 -29.65
CA PHE A 1 9.86 18.92 -28.63
C PHE A 1 9.77 18.19 -27.30
N GLU A 2 10.37 18.73 -26.24
CA GLU A 2 10.32 18.13 -24.90
C GLU A 2 9.64 19.11 -23.93
N PRO A 3 8.54 18.71 -23.27
CA PRO A 3 7.87 19.53 -22.27
C PRO A 3 8.65 19.54 -20.95
N ARG A 4 8.27 20.45 -20.04
CA ARG A 4 8.84 20.51 -18.69
C ARG A 4 8.47 19.25 -17.90
N GLU A 5 9.35 18.82 -17.00
CA GLU A 5 9.11 17.62 -16.17
C GLU A 5 7.78 17.66 -15.43
N SER A 6 7.44 18.78 -14.81
CA SER A 6 6.25 18.97 -13.97
C SER A 6 4.90 18.96 -14.70
N VAL A 7 4.90 18.65 -16.00
CA VAL A 7 3.67 18.54 -16.80
C VAL A 7 3.67 17.30 -17.69
N LYS A 8 4.72 16.47 -17.61
CA LYS A 8 4.88 15.30 -18.47
C LYS A 8 3.76 14.29 -18.20
N GLY A 9 3.42 14.07 -16.94
CA GLY A 9 2.36 13.16 -16.51
C GLY A 9 0.98 13.67 -16.91
N ASP A 10 0.72 14.97 -16.73
CA ASP A 10 -0.50 15.63 -17.18
C ASP A 10 -0.75 15.43 -18.68
N ILE A 11 0.30 15.59 -19.49
CA ILE A 11 0.24 15.36 -20.94
C ILE A 11 -0.02 13.89 -21.21
N ALA A 12 0.70 12.97 -20.55
CA ALA A 12 0.53 11.53 -20.74
C ALA A 12 -0.92 11.09 -20.48
N ARG A 13 -1.47 11.45 -19.32
CA ARG A 13 -2.86 11.11 -18.94
C ARG A 13 -3.88 11.76 -19.87
N SER A 14 -3.61 12.97 -20.36
CA SER A 14 -4.49 13.65 -21.33
C SER A 14 -4.50 12.93 -22.69
N VAL A 15 -3.34 12.49 -23.19
CA VAL A 15 -3.23 11.75 -24.46
C VAL A 15 -3.86 10.36 -24.35
N MET A 16 -3.59 9.63 -23.25
CA MET A 16 -4.23 8.33 -22.99
C MET A 16 -5.76 8.44 -22.92
N TYR A 17 -6.29 9.48 -22.26
CA TYR A 17 -7.73 9.76 -22.25
C TYR A 17 -8.29 10.03 -23.63
N PHE A 18 -7.64 10.92 -24.39
CA PHE A 18 -8.07 11.25 -25.74
C PHE A 18 -8.13 10.01 -26.62
N TYR A 19 -7.07 9.19 -26.61
CA TYR A 19 -7.01 7.97 -27.41
C TYR A 19 -8.03 6.90 -26.94
N THR A 20 -8.34 6.86 -25.65
CA THR A 20 -9.37 5.94 -25.10
C THR A 20 -10.77 6.35 -25.55
N MET A 21 -11.09 7.65 -25.48
CA MET A 21 -12.45 8.15 -25.74
C MET A 21 -12.74 8.41 -27.22
N TYR A 22 -11.73 8.79 -28.00
CA TYR A 22 -11.85 9.25 -29.38
C TYR A 22 -10.96 8.45 -30.34
N ARG A 23 -10.87 7.14 -30.10
CA ARG A 23 -9.98 6.23 -30.84
C ARG A 23 -10.19 6.28 -32.35
N ASP A 24 -11.43 6.31 -32.80
CA ASP A 24 -11.76 6.32 -34.24
C ASP A 24 -11.24 7.61 -34.90
N GLN A 25 -11.42 8.76 -34.24
CA GLN A 25 -10.93 10.05 -34.73
C GLN A 25 -9.40 10.11 -34.70
N ALA A 26 -8.77 9.58 -33.64
CA ALA A 26 -7.32 9.51 -33.53
C ALA A 26 -6.73 8.65 -34.65
N ASN A 27 -7.26 7.44 -34.85
CA ASN A 27 -6.80 6.52 -35.89
C ASN A 27 -7.09 7.02 -37.31
N ALA A 28 -8.17 7.77 -37.50
CA ALA A 28 -8.48 8.41 -38.78
C ALA A 28 -7.49 9.54 -39.13
N ALA A 29 -6.96 10.23 -38.11
CA ALA A 29 -5.95 11.27 -38.30
C ALA A 29 -4.56 10.67 -38.53
N ASP A 30 -4.15 9.75 -37.65
CA ASP A 30 -2.89 9.00 -37.75
C ASP A 30 -2.97 7.74 -36.87
N PRO A 31 -3.06 6.53 -37.47
CA PRO A 31 -3.21 5.28 -36.73
C PRO A 31 -1.95 4.86 -35.95
N ASP A 32 -0.76 5.32 -36.35
CA ASP A 32 0.51 4.90 -35.76
C ASP A 32 0.97 5.86 -34.65
N PHE A 33 0.45 7.10 -34.64
CA PHE A 33 0.87 8.17 -33.73
C PHE A 33 0.87 7.76 -32.25
N PHE A 34 -0.21 7.13 -31.77
CA PHE A 34 -0.31 6.73 -30.37
C PHE A 34 0.64 5.57 -30.04
N GLY A 35 0.68 4.54 -30.89
CA GLY A 35 1.53 3.36 -30.68
C GLY A 35 3.02 3.71 -30.59
N LEU A 36 3.48 4.64 -31.43
CA LEU A 36 4.86 5.14 -31.41
C LEU A 36 5.22 5.91 -30.14
N GLN A 37 4.23 6.50 -29.47
CA GLN A 37 4.44 7.31 -28.25
C GLN A 37 4.10 6.57 -26.96
N GLN A 38 3.47 5.39 -27.05
CA GLN A 38 2.95 4.69 -25.88
C GLN A 38 4.01 4.50 -24.78
N GLU A 39 5.23 4.09 -25.15
CA GLU A 39 6.33 3.90 -24.20
C GLU A 39 6.71 5.20 -23.47
N ILE A 40 6.94 6.29 -24.21
CA ILE A 40 7.32 7.57 -23.58
C ILE A 40 6.18 8.18 -22.75
N LEU A 41 4.92 7.97 -23.15
CA LEU A 41 3.77 8.41 -22.35
C LEU A 41 3.68 7.61 -21.03
N CYS A 42 4.02 6.32 -21.05
CA CYS A 42 4.10 5.53 -19.82
C CYS A 42 5.22 6.03 -18.90
N ASP A 43 6.41 6.30 -19.45
CA ASP A 43 7.51 6.87 -18.65
C ASP A 43 7.14 8.20 -18.02
N TRP A 44 6.48 9.08 -18.78
CA TRP A 44 6.01 10.38 -18.30
C TRP A 44 4.93 10.26 -17.24
N HIS A 45 4.01 9.32 -17.38
CA HIS A 45 2.98 9.05 -16.37
C HIS A 45 3.59 8.64 -15.03
N TYR A 46 4.67 7.85 -15.03
CA TYR A 46 5.35 7.43 -13.81
C TYR A 46 6.29 8.47 -13.23
N ALA A 47 6.95 9.27 -14.08
CA ALA A 47 7.87 10.30 -13.63
C ALA A 47 7.15 11.49 -12.96
N ASP A 48 5.88 11.72 -13.28
CA ASP A 48 5.08 12.86 -12.83
C ASP A 48 3.69 12.40 -12.36
N PRO A 49 3.58 11.97 -11.09
CA PRO A 49 2.32 11.51 -10.48
C PRO A 49 1.24 12.58 -10.47
N VAL A 50 -0.02 12.16 -10.37
CA VAL A 50 -1.17 13.07 -10.27
C VAL A 50 -1.05 13.93 -9.02
N ASP A 51 -1.15 15.25 -9.19
CA ASP A 51 -1.25 16.19 -8.08
C ASP A 51 -2.69 16.68 -7.85
N GLN A 52 -2.88 17.42 -6.76
CA GLN A 52 -4.19 17.96 -6.42
C GLN A 52 -4.72 18.96 -7.47
N VAL A 53 -3.83 19.70 -8.13
CA VAL A 53 -4.22 20.70 -9.14
C VAL A 53 -4.78 20.01 -10.38
N GLU A 54 -4.14 18.94 -10.85
CA GLU A 54 -4.62 18.12 -11.96
C GLU A 54 -5.94 17.42 -11.60
N TRP A 55 -6.02 16.86 -10.39
CA TRP A 55 -7.24 16.20 -9.91
C TRP A 55 -8.43 17.15 -9.90
N GLU A 56 -8.27 18.35 -9.32
CA GLU A 56 -9.32 19.37 -9.29
C GLU A 56 -9.68 19.87 -10.69
N ARG A 57 -8.68 20.07 -11.55
CA ARG A 57 -8.88 20.47 -12.95
C ARG A 57 -9.69 19.42 -13.72
N SER A 58 -9.39 18.14 -13.55
CA SER A 58 -10.12 17.03 -14.18
C SER A 58 -11.61 17.04 -13.78
N HIS A 59 -11.91 17.22 -12.50
CA HIS A 59 -13.29 17.32 -12.00
C HIS A 59 -14.01 18.58 -12.51
N LYS A 60 -13.31 19.71 -12.58
CA LYS A 60 -13.88 20.96 -13.09
C LYS A 60 -14.22 20.88 -14.57
N ILE A 61 -13.36 20.26 -15.39
CA ILE A 61 -13.62 20.05 -16.82
C ILE A 61 -14.80 19.09 -17.01
N ALA A 62 -14.87 18.03 -16.20
CA ALA A 62 -15.94 17.03 -16.26
C ALA A 62 -17.35 17.65 -16.19
N GLN A 63 -17.53 18.74 -15.44
CA GLN A 63 -18.82 19.47 -15.35
C GLN A 63 -19.33 19.96 -16.72
N TRP A 64 -18.42 20.23 -17.66
CA TRP A 64 -18.73 20.65 -19.03
C TRP A 64 -18.74 19.48 -20.03
N GLN A 65 -18.35 18.29 -19.59
CA GLN A 65 -18.24 17.06 -20.41
C GLN A 65 -19.18 15.97 -19.90
N GLU A 66 -20.39 16.33 -19.49
CA GLU A 66 -21.41 15.37 -19.02
C GLU A 66 -20.93 14.50 -17.84
N GLY A 67 -20.08 15.05 -16.97
CA GLY A 67 -19.50 14.33 -15.83
C GLY A 67 -18.33 13.40 -16.17
N LYS A 68 -17.79 13.46 -17.39
CA LYS A 68 -16.67 12.61 -17.84
C LYS A 68 -15.33 13.21 -17.40
N ALA A 69 -14.91 12.91 -16.17
CA ALA A 69 -13.56 13.20 -15.70
C ALA A 69 -12.55 12.23 -16.35
N ASN A 70 -11.29 12.65 -16.47
CA ASN A 70 -10.25 11.80 -17.02
C ASN A 70 -9.95 10.63 -16.06
N PRO A 71 -10.27 9.37 -16.42
CA PRO A 71 -10.13 8.24 -15.51
C PRO A 71 -8.66 7.89 -15.21
N PHE A 72 -7.71 8.29 -16.06
CA PHE A 72 -6.27 8.12 -15.79
C PHE A 72 -5.74 9.07 -14.70
N VAL A 73 -6.49 10.13 -14.39
CA VAL A 73 -6.24 11.01 -13.23
C VAL A 73 -6.90 10.47 -11.96
N LEU A 74 -8.03 9.75 -12.11
CA LEU A 74 -8.79 9.22 -10.97
C LEU A 74 -8.23 7.92 -10.43
N ASP A 75 -7.72 7.07 -11.32
CA ASP A 75 -7.11 5.78 -10.97
C ASP A 75 -5.74 5.70 -11.63
N CYS A 76 -4.72 5.92 -10.82
CA CYS A 76 -3.35 6.00 -11.29
C CYS A 76 -2.82 4.64 -11.79
N SER A 77 -3.46 3.52 -11.41
CA SER A 77 -3.14 2.17 -11.91
C SER A 77 -3.83 1.86 -13.24
N LEU A 78 -4.77 2.70 -13.72
CA LEU A 78 -5.48 2.46 -14.97
C LEU A 78 -4.53 2.44 -16.19
N ALA A 79 -3.52 3.31 -16.19
CA ALA A 79 -2.50 3.32 -17.26
C ALA A 79 -1.84 1.94 -17.39
N ALA A 80 -1.47 1.32 -16.26
CA ALA A 80 -0.91 -0.04 -16.19
C ALA A 80 -1.85 -1.14 -16.69
N ARG A 81 -3.16 -0.96 -16.52
CA ARG A 81 -4.13 -1.99 -16.95
C ARG A 81 -4.44 -1.93 -18.43
N VAL A 82 -4.22 -0.78 -19.07
CA VAL A 82 -4.67 -0.52 -20.44
C VAL A 82 -3.52 -0.36 -21.43
N TYR A 83 -2.47 0.37 -21.06
CA TYR A 83 -1.41 0.80 -21.98
C TYR A 83 0.00 0.46 -21.51
N CYS A 84 0.24 0.51 -20.21
CA CYS A 84 1.57 0.38 -19.65
C CYS A 84 1.74 -0.99 -19.00
N ASN A 85 2.97 -1.50 -18.87
CA ASN A 85 3.21 -2.86 -18.37
C ASN A 85 3.54 -2.92 -16.86
N GLN A 86 3.47 -1.80 -16.14
CA GLN A 86 3.91 -1.67 -14.74
C GLN A 86 2.92 -0.78 -13.99
N VAL A 87 2.83 -0.87 -12.67
CA VAL A 87 2.04 0.07 -11.84
C VAL A 87 3.00 1.09 -11.24
N SER A 88 2.62 2.37 -11.16
CA SER A 88 3.48 3.39 -10.53
C SER A 88 3.70 3.06 -9.06
N ALA A 89 4.86 3.47 -8.51
CA ALA A 89 5.17 3.22 -7.11
C ALA A 89 4.18 3.90 -6.16
N GLU A 90 3.70 5.08 -6.54
CA GLU A 90 2.70 5.88 -5.84
C GLU A 90 1.30 5.24 -5.89
N CYS A 91 1.07 4.33 -6.84
CA CYS A 91 -0.17 3.55 -6.98
C CYS A 91 -0.13 2.20 -6.31
N MET A 92 1.03 1.74 -5.84
CA MET A 92 1.09 0.53 -5.05
C MET A 92 0.39 0.83 -3.72
N LEU A 93 -0.63 0.04 -3.41
CA LEU A 93 -1.18 0.02 -2.06
C LEU A 93 -0.01 -0.32 -1.15
N VAL A 94 0.36 0.61 -0.27
CA VAL A 94 1.23 0.30 0.85
C VAL A 94 0.42 -0.64 1.72
N ASP A 95 0.71 -1.93 1.62
CA ASP A 95 0.12 -2.88 2.54
C ASP A 95 0.52 -2.46 3.94
N VAL A 96 -0.45 -2.40 4.85
CA VAL A 96 -0.18 -2.07 6.25
C VAL A 96 0.48 -3.29 6.85
N ASP A 97 1.81 -3.34 6.74
CA ASP A 97 2.73 -4.04 7.64
C ASP A 97 2.68 -5.58 7.65
N ASP A 98 2.53 -6.23 6.48
CA ASP A 98 2.76 -7.68 6.35
C ASP A 98 4.26 -8.06 6.43
N ALA A 99 5.18 -7.10 6.34
CA ALA A 99 6.61 -7.35 6.51
C ALA A 99 7.00 -7.66 7.98
N ILE A 100 6.16 -7.28 8.95
CA ILE A 100 6.45 -7.46 10.38
C ILE A 100 5.98 -8.83 10.91
N THR A 101 4.92 -9.42 10.34
CA THR A 101 4.41 -10.72 10.79
C THR A 101 5.32 -11.91 10.47
N ASP A 102 6.24 -11.76 9.52
CA ASP A 102 7.21 -12.82 9.17
C ASP A 102 8.44 -12.86 10.10
N LEU A 103 8.75 -11.77 10.81
CA LEU A 103 9.95 -11.72 11.66
C LEU A 103 9.72 -12.30 13.06
N VAL A 104 8.49 -12.17 13.60
CA VAL A 104 8.14 -12.60 14.95
C VAL A 104 6.86 -13.43 14.91
N HIS A 105 6.99 -14.72 15.19
CA HIS A 105 5.86 -15.64 15.16
C HIS A 105 5.52 -16.11 16.58
N VAL A 106 4.27 -15.89 17.00
CA VAL A 106 3.79 -16.19 18.36
C VAL A 106 2.73 -17.29 18.32
N TYR A 107 2.97 -18.39 19.02
CA TYR A 107 2.13 -19.58 18.99
C TYR A 107 2.16 -20.36 20.31
N PRO A 108 1.19 -21.24 20.59
CA PRO A 108 -0.08 -21.35 19.87
C PRO A 108 -0.98 -20.14 20.16
N ASN A 109 -1.86 -19.80 19.22
CA ASN A 109 -2.98 -18.91 19.49
C ASN A 109 -4.25 -19.62 19.02
N PRO A 110 -5.16 -20.07 19.91
CA PRO A 110 -5.19 -19.82 21.37
C PRO A 110 -4.16 -20.61 22.20
N VAL A 111 -3.77 -20.06 23.37
CA VAL A 111 -2.75 -20.62 24.28
C VAL A 111 -3.33 -21.04 25.63
N GLN A 112 -2.74 -22.06 26.25
CA GLN A 112 -3.02 -22.47 27.63
C GLN A 112 -1.87 -22.02 28.55
N GLU A 113 -0.80 -22.79 28.74
CA GLU A 113 0.21 -22.46 29.77
C GLU A 113 1.46 -21.79 29.21
N PHE A 114 1.89 -22.17 28.02
CA PHE A 114 3.16 -21.76 27.45
C PHE A 114 2.99 -21.13 26.08
N LEU A 115 3.53 -19.93 25.93
CA LEU A 115 3.61 -19.21 24.67
C LEU A 115 5.02 -19.33 24.11
N TYR A 116 5.13 -19.62 22.82
CA TYR A 116 6.36 -19.72 22.07
C TYR A 116 6.48 -18.53 21.12
N ILE A 117 7.68 -17.98 21.01
CA ILE A 117 7.99 -16.78 20.24
C ILE A 117 9.24 -17.08 19.43
N ASP A 118 9.06 -17.25 18.12
CA ASP A 118 10.17 -17.43 17.18
C ASP A 118 10.65 -16.06 16.67
N GLY A 119 11.92 -16.01 16.24
CA GLY A 119 12.53 -14.80 15.69
C GLY A 119 13.02 -13.78 16.73
N VAL A 120 12.99 -14.15 18.02
CA VAL A 120 13.40 -13.28 19.14
C VAL A 120 14.37 -13.99 20.07
N SER A 121 15.45 -13.29 20.44
CA SER A 121 16.40 -13.72 21.48
C SER A 121 15.81 -13.52 22.89
N ASP A 122 16.37 -14.21 23.88
CA ASP A 122 15.99 -14.05 25.28
C ASP A 122 15.99 -12.58 25.71
N SER A 123 14.79 -12.08 26.01
CA SER A 123 14.53 -10.66 26.25
C SER A 123 13.35 -10.48 27.21
N LYS A 124 13.25 -9.26 27.76
CA LYS A 124 12.10 -8.87 28.58
C LYS A 124 10.96 -8.45 27.66
N ILE A 125 9.78 -8.95 27.95
CA ILE A 125 8.56 -8.57 27.24
C ILE A 125 7.52 -8.06 28.22
N SER A 126 6.55 -7.33 27.71
CA SER A 126 5.37 -6.92 28.46
C SER A 126 4.13 -7.57 27.87
N ILE A 127 3.26 -8.07 28.75
CA ILE A 127 1.95 -8.60 28.36
C ILE A 127 0.90 -7.74 29.06
N SER A 128 -0.01 -7.18 28.28
CA SER A 128 -1.10 -6.34 28.77
C SER A 128 -2.45 -6.98 28.49
N SER A 129 -3.37 -6.89 29.46
CA SER A 129 -4.77 -7.29 29.26
C SER A 129 -5.61 -6.15 28.69
N VAL A 130 -6.78 -6.46 28.16
CA VAL A 130 -7.78 -5.45 27.71
C VAL A 130 -8.18 -4.42 28.78
N ASN A 131 -7.99 -4.74 30.06
CA ASN A 131 -8.27 -3.83 31.18
C ASN A 131 -7.07 -2.92 31.53
N GLY A 132 -6.00 -2.92 30.71
CA GLY A 132 -4.80 -2.10 30.91
C GLY A 132 -3.83 -2.63 31.97
N LYS A 133 -4.10 -3.78 32.61
CA LYS A 133 -3.13 -4.43 33.50
C LYS A 133 -1.93 -4.93 32.68
N VAL A 134 -0.75 -4.39 32.96
CA VAL A 134 0.53 -4.80 32.36
C VAL A 134 1.28 -5.74 33.30
N SER A 135 1.92 -6.78 32.76
CA SER A 135 2.74 -7.73 33.49
C SER A 135 4.01 -8.02 32.69
N LEU A 136 5.16 -8.05 33.38
CA LEU A 136 6.46 -8.25 32.75
C LEU A 136 6.83 -9.73 32.78
N TYR A 137 7.30 -10.24 31.65
CA TYR A 137 7.75 -11.62 31.48
C TYR A 137 9.15 -11.63 30.85
N MET A 138 9.81 -12.78 30.93
CA MET A 138 11.08 -13.03 30.26
C MET A 138 10.90 -14.18 29.30
N ILE A 139 11.37 -13.99 28.07
CA ILE A 139 11.55 -15.08 27.11
C ILE A 139 12.79 -15.87 27.53
N ARG A 140 12.66 -17.19 27.63
CA ARG A 140 13.78 -18.12 27.83
C ARG A 140 13.69 -19.23 26.80
N ASN A 141 14.69 -19.35 25.95
CA ASN A 141 14.71 -20.31 24.83
C ASN A 141 13.42 -20.22 23.98
N GLY A 142 13.01 -18.99 23.62
CA GLY A 142 11.79 -18.76 22.84
C GLY A 142 10.48 -19.10 23.56
N LYS A 143 10.51 -19.36 24.87
CA LYS A 143 9.34 -19.79 25.66
C LYS A 143 9.01 -18.79 26.78
N VAL A 144 7.71 -18.57 26.99
CA VAL A 144 7.15 -17.75 28.07
C VAL A 144 6.08 -18.53 28.82
N ASP A 145 6.16 -18.56 30.15
CA ASP A 145 5.13 -19.13 31.01
C ASP A 145 4.06 -18.08 31.34
N ILE A 146 2.85 -18.34 30.87
CA ILE A 146 1.66 -17.49 31.07
C ILE A 146 0.56 -18.22 31.86
N SER A 147 0.90 -19.30 32.57
CA SER A 147 -0.04 -20.06 33.41
C SER A 147 -0.76 -19.18 34.43
N SER A 148 -0.09 -18.13 34.92
CA SER A 148 -0.64 -17.14 35.86
C SER A 148 -1.69 -16.20 35.28
N LEU A 149 -1.83 -16.13 33.94
CA LEU A 149 -2.83 -15.31 33.28
C LEU A 149 -4.20 -16.00 33.32
N VAL A 150 -5.23 -15.21 33.64
CA VAL A 150 -6.63 -15.63 33.51
C VAL A 150 -7.04 -15.72 32.04
N LYS A 151 -8.14 -16.40 31.76
CA LYS A 151 -8.67 -16.51 30.39
C LYS A 151 -9.07 -15.14 29.86
N GLY A 152 -8.68 -14.83 28.61
CA GLY A 152 -8.96 -13.53 28.01
C GLY A 152 -8.05 -13.19 26.83
N ILE A 153 -8.21 -11.96 26.34
CA ILE A 153 -7.40 -11.40 25.24
C ILE A 153 -6.25 -10.59 25.83
N TYR A 154 -5.06 -10.77 25.26
CA TYR A 154 -3.84 -10.13 25.68
C TYR A 154 -3.06 -9.55 24.51
N PHE A 155 -2.37 -8.45 24.76
CA PHE A 155 -1.41 -7.83 23.84
C PHE A 155 -0.01 -8.06 24.40
N LEU A 156 0.85 -8.68 23.61
CA LEU A 156 2.26 -8.88 23.88
C LEU A 156 3.03 -7.76 23.20
N SER A 157 3.82 -7.01 23.95
CA SER A 157 4.68 -5.95 23.42
C SER A 157 6.16 -6.24 23.72
N LEU A 158 6.99 -6.12 22.69
CA LEU A 158 8.43 -6.41 22.72
C LEU A 158 9.20 -5.42 21.84
N GLU A 159 10.46 -5.18 22.15
CA GLU A 159 11.34 -4.29 21.38
C GLU A 159 12.37 -5.12 20.61
N LEU A 160 12.47 -4.94 19.29
CA LEU A 160 13.52 -5.56 18.45
C LEU A 160 14.17 -4.51 17.58
N ASN A 161 15.50 -4.46 17.59
CA ASN A 161 16.30 -3.56 16.75
C ASN A 161 15.87 -2.08 16.86
N GLY A 162 15.36 -1.65 18.02
CA GLY A 162 14.88 -0.29 18.27
C GLY A 162 13.45 0.00 17.80
N ASN A 163 12.72 -1.00 17.32
CA ASN A 163 11.31 -0.91 16.97
C ASN A 163 10.45 -1.65 18.01
N ASP A 164 9.30 -1.06 18.35
CA ASP A 164 8.30 -1.68 19.21
C ASP A 164 7.33 -2.55 18.38
N TYR A 165 7.17 -3.80 18.77
CA TYR A 165 6.26 -4.76 18.15
C TYR A 165 5.14 -5.11 19.13
N SER A 166 3.91 -5.23 18.62
CA SER A 166 2.75 -5.63 19.42
C SER A 166 1.95 -6.73 18.71
N LEU A 167 1.72 -7.84 19.40
CA LEU A 167 1.01 -9.01 18.89
C LEU A 167 -0.15 -9.38 19.82
N THR A 168 -1.27 -9.85 19.27
CA THR A 168 -2.45 -10.24 20.06
C THR A 168 -2.54 -11.75 20.17
N PHE A 169 -2.83 -12.25 21.36
CA PHE A 169 -3.11 -13.68 21.57
C PHE A 169 -4.29 -13.90 22.54
N VAL A 170 -4.91 -15.07 22.45
CA VAL A 170 -6.04 -15.47 23.30
C VAL A 170 -5.60 -16.55 24.29
N LYS A 171 -5.77 -16.27 25.59
CA LYS A 171 -5.57 -17.23 26.68
C LYS A 171 -6.87 -17.99 26.96
N MET A 172 -6.82 -19.31 26.89
CA MET A 172 -7.93 -20.24 27.15
C MET A 172 -7.86 -20.89 28.53
#